data_AF-A0A0F3KQX1-F1
#
_entry.id   AF-A0A0F3KQX1-F1
#
_cell.length_a   1.000
_cell.length_b   1.000
_cell.length_c   1.000
_cell.angle_alpha   90.00
_cell.angle_beta   90.00
_cell.angle_gamma   90.00
#
_symmetry.space_group_name_H-M   'P 1'
#
loop_
_entity.id
_entity.type
_entity.pdbx_description
1 polymer ?
#
loop_
_entity_poly.entity_id
_entity_poly.type
_entity_poly.pdbx_seq_one_letter_code
_entity_poly.pdbx_strand_id
1 'polypeptide(L)'
;MKTLNEGSRISWERPPAMLARDHWLDLSEGAAFTQVRDSAIAVLNCLESLLGRTSTARLKLSQGDERLEGHLDSLRHLARAFLGGERDKQFTREDARSFCLDCCDESDVSLIRMLVMRDGRVLRLSGNDVVPGHAFVQGANSMADGTEGDRSNDEAQRADGVKWPAGASYRLGNLYSLWHDLGGNVGMFDYAS
;
A
#
# COMPACT_ATOMS: atom_id res chain seq x y z
N MET A 1 -10.73 26.46 21.11
CA MET A 1 -9.92 25.42 20.45
C MET A 1 -9.99 24.16 21.28
N LYS A 2 -10.53 23.05 20.75
CA LYS A 2 -10.47 21.75 21.44
C LYS A 2 -9.18 21.07 21.01
N THR A 3 -8.22 21.02 21.92
CA THR A 3 -7.06 20.12 21.84
C THR A 3 -7.57 18.70 21.64
N LEU A 4 -7.01 17.97 20.68
CA LEU A 4 -7.16 16.53 20.62
C LEU A 4 -6.46 15.99 21.89
N ASN A 5 -7.23 15.49 22.87
CA ASN A 5 -6.68 14.93 24.10
C ASN A 5 -5.65 13.82 23.79
N GLU A 6 -4.59 13.73 24.57
CA GLU A 6 -3.69 12.58 24.58
C GLU A 6 -4.51 11.28 24.66
N GLY A 7 -4.34 10.39 23.67
CA GLY A 7 -5.13 9.17 23.52
C GLY A 7 -6.29 9.23 22.51
N SER A 8 -6.44 10.34 21.76
CA SER A 8 -7.44 10.44 20.69
C SER A 8 -7.17 9.45 19.54
N ARG A 9 -8.03 8.43 19.39
CA ARG A 9 -8.01 7.50 18.25
C ARG A 9 -8.61 8.19 17.03
N ILE A 10 -7.79 8.48 16.03
CA ILE A 10 -8.26 9.01 14.74
C ILE A 10 -8.82 7.82 13.93
N SER A 11 -10.03 7.96 13.41
CA SER A 11 -10.73 6.93 12.63
C SER A 11 -11.15 7.50 11.29
N TRP A 12 -11.05 6.71 10.21
CA TRP A 12 -11.54 7.11 8.89
C TRP A 12 -13.04 7.45 8.88
N GLU A 13 -13.81 6.94 9.84
CA GLU A 13 -15.25 7.22 10.00
C GLU A 13 -15.55 8.67 10.40
N ARG A 14 -14.64 9.33 11.13
CA ARG A 14 -14.87 10.68 11.68
C ARG A 14 -13.72 11.62 11.32
N PRO A 15 -13.94 12.61 10.43
CA PRO A 15 -12.93 13.59 10.10
C PRO A 15 -12.60 14.46 11.32
N PRO A 16 -11.32 14.86 11.49
CA PRO A 16 -10.96 15.94 12.39
C PRO A 16 -11.70 17.22 12.01
N ALA A 17 -12.10 18.04 13.00
CA ALA A 17 -12.88 19.26 12.77
C ALA A 17 -12.21 20.30 11.85
N MET A 18 -10.89 20.20 11.66
CA MET A 18 -10.10 21.10 10.81
C MET A 18 -10.02 20.66 9.35
N LEU A 19 -10.48 19.45 9.00
CA LEU A 19 -10.42 18.94 7.64
C LEU A 19 -11.80 18.93 7.01
N ALA A 20 -11.89 19.51 5.80
CA ALA A 20 -13.06 19.37 4.96
C ALA A 20 -13.33 17.88 4.68
N ARG A 21 -14.62 17.52 4.57
CA ARG A 21 -15.04 16.14 4.36
C ARG A 21 -14.40 15.53 3.10
N ASP A 22 -14.31 16.29 2.02
CA ASP A 22 -13.76 15.81 0.75
C ASP A 22 -12.26 15.51 0.84
N HIS A 23 -11.48 16.35 1.53
CA HIS A 23 -10.06 16.08 1.79
C HIS A 23 -9.87 14.86 2.69
N TRP A 24 -10.74 14.67 3.69
CA TRP A 24 -10.68 13.49 4.53
C TRP A 24 -10.99 12.21 3.75
N LEU A 25 -11.95 12.28 2.81
CA LEU A 25 -12.27 11.17 1.92
C LEU A 25 -11.10 10.84 1.00
N ASP A 26 -10.46 11.83 0.36
CA ASP A 26 -9.26 11.61 -0.48
C ASP A 26 -8.11 10.96 0.30
N LEU A 27 -7.86 11.41 1.55
CA LEU A 27 -6.86 10.78 2.42
C LEU A 27 -7.21 9.33 2.76
N SER A 28 -8.49 9.05 3.06
CA SER A 28 -8.95 7.69 3.35
C SER A 28 -8.87 6.77 2.13
N GLU A 29 -9.15 7.29 0.94
CA GLU A 29 -9.03 6.58 -0.33
C GLU A 29 -7.56 6.27 -0.62
N GLY A 30 -6.67 7.25 -0.44
CA GLY A 30 -5.23 7.04 -0.57
C GLY A 30 -4.67 5.99 0.40
N ALA A 31 -5.17 5.97 1.64
CA ALA A 31 -4.79 4.98 2.64
C ALA A 31 -5.32 3.57 2.30
N ALA A 32 -6.54 3.46 1.77
CA ALA A 32 -7.08 2.19 1.29
C ALA A 32 -6.29 1.66 0.09
N PHE A 33 -5.98 2.52 -0.89
CA PHE A 33 -5.20 2.13 -2.07
C PHE A 33 -3.77 1.70 -1.71
N THR A 34 -3.16 2.33 -0.71
CA THR A 34 -1.85 1.95 -0.20
C THR A 34 -1.83 0.49 0.27
N GLN A 35 -2.88 0.04 0.95
CA GLN A 35 -2.99 -1.37 1.38
C GLN A 35 -3.09 -2.33 0.19
N VAL A 36 -3.85 -1.97 -0.86
CA VAL A 36 -3.93 -2.78 -2.09
C VAL A 36 -2.55 -2.89 -2.73
N ARG A 37 -1.84 -1.75 -2.87
CA ARG A 37 -0.50 -1.71 -3.46
C ARG A 37 0.49 -2.57 -2.68
N ASP A 38 0.52 -2.45 -1.36
CA ASP A 38 1.48 -3.18 -0.53
C ASP A 38 1.20 -4.70 -0.58
N SER A 39 -0.08 -5.09 -0.67
CA SER A 39 -0.47 -6.49 -0.91
C SER A 39 -0.02 -7.00 -2.29
N ALA A 40 -0.12 -6.17 -3.34
CA ALA A 40 0.39 -6.52 -4.66
C ALA A 40 1.92 -6.71 -4.68
N ILE A 41 2.65 -5.87 -3.95
CA ILE A 41 4.11 -6.01 -3.76
C ILE A 41 4.41 -7.33 -3.03
N ALA A 42 3.63 -7.72 -2.02
CA ALA A 42 3.82 -8.99 -1.33
C ALA A 42 3.69 -10.21 -2.27
N VAL A 43 2.76 -10.18 -3.23
CA VAL A 43 2.65 -11.20 -4.29
C VAL A 43 3.94 -11.27 -5.12
N LEU A 44 4.45 -10.12 -5.57
CA LEU A 44 5.69 -10.04 -6.36
C LEU A 44 6.91 -10.55 -5.58
N ASN A 45 7.03 -10.19 -4.30
CA ASN A 45 8.10 -10.67 -3.43
C ASN A 45 8.03 -12.20 -3.22
N CYS A 46 6.82 -12.75 -3.10
CA CYS A 46 6.62 -14.20 -3.01
C CYS A 46 7.07 -14.89 -4.31
N LEU A 47 6.69 -14.36 -5.48
CA LEU A 47 7.15 -14.86 -6.78
C LEU A 47 8.67 -14.80 -6.91
N GLU A 48 9.31 -13.71 -6.47
CA GLU A 48 10.77 -13.56 -6.48
C GLU A 48 11.44 -14.63 -5.61
N SER A 49 10.91 -14.87 -4.41
CA SER A 49 11.40 -15.90 -3.48
C SER A 49 11.29 -17.31 -4.08
N LEU A 50 10.16 -17.63 -4.72
CA LEU A 50 9.96 -18.91 -5.41
C LEU A 50 10.95 -19.07 -6.58
N LEU A 51 11.16 -18.01 -7.34
CA LEU A 51 12.07 -18.00 -8.48
C LEU A 51 13.52 -18.18 -8.03
N GLY A 52 13.93 -17.53 -6.94
CA GLY A 52 15.27 -17.65 -6.35
C GLY A 52 15.59 -19.04 -5.81
N ARG A 53 14.57 -19.82 -5.41
CA ARG A 53 14.71 -21.22 -4.96
C ARG A 53 14.76 -22.23 -6.10
N THR A 54 14.40 -21.82 -7.31
CA THR A 54 14.27 -22.72 -8.45
C THR A 54 15.56 -22.78 -9.25
N SER A 55 16.10 -23.98 -9.46
CA SER A 55 17.37 -24.19 -10.19
C SER A 55 17.30 -23.75 -11.66
N THR A 56 16.11 -23.76 -12.25
CA THR A 56 15.86 -23.42 -13.66
C THR A 56 15.62 -21.94 -13.90
N ALA A 57 15.65 -21.09 -12.86
CA ALA A 57 15.37 -19.65 -12.94
C ALA A 57 14.07 -19.34 -13.71
N ARG A 58 13.03 -20.17 -13.50
CA ARG A 58 11.77 -20.08 -14.23
C ARG A 58 10.64 -20.67 -13.40
N LEU A 59 9.55 -19.92 -13.28
CA LEU A 59 8.33 -20.34 -12.60
C LEU A 59 7.19 -20.51 -13.61
N LYS A 60 6.56 -21.68 -13.65
CA LYS A 60 5.41 -21.95 -14.53
C LYS A 60 4.11 -21.55 -13.82
N LEU A 61 3.42 -20.55 -14.35
CA LEU A 61 2.18 -20.05 -13.73
C LEU A 61 1.04 -21.08 -13.74
N SER A 62 1.04 -21.99 -14.71
CA SER A 62 0.00 -23.01 -14.85
C SER A 62 0.03 -24.09 -13.76
N GLN A 63 1.10 -24.19 -12.97
CA GLN A 63 1.22 -25.23 -11.94
C GLN A 63 0.62 -24.82 -10.60
N GLY A 64 0.36 -23.52 -10.38
CA GLY A 64 -0.04 -23.00 -9.07
C GLY A 64 1.09 -23.14 -8.02
N ASP A 65 1.00 -22.37 -6.94
CA ASP A 65 1.83 -22.58 -5.74
C ASP A 65 1.00 -22.15 -4.53
N GLU A 66 0.82 -23.06 -3.56
CA GLU A 66 0.03 -22.83 -2.34
C GLU A 66 0.52 -21.60 -1.56
N ARG A 67 1.81 -21.24 -1.66
CA ARG A 67 2.36 -20.04 -1.00
C ARG A 67 1.87 -18.74 -1.62
N LEU A 68 1.39 -18.77 -2.87
CA LEU A 68 0.83 -17.60 -3.55
C LEU A 68 -0.65 -17.40 -3.24
N GLU A 69 -1.41 -18.48 -3.00
CA GLU A 69 -2.86 -18.43 -2.81
C GLU A 69 -3.27 -17.41 -1.74
N GLY A 70 -2.64 -17.48 -0.56
CA GLY A 70 -2.93 -16.54 0.53
C GLY A 70 -2.63 -15.07 0.20
N HIS A 71 -1.60 -14.80 -0.61
CA HIS A 71 -1.28 -13.44 -1.04
C HIS A 71 -2.24 -12.94 -2.12
N LEU A 72 -2.63 -13.79 -3.07
CA LEU A 72 -3.58 -13.46 -4.12
C LEU A 72 -4.98 -13.20 -3.55
N ASP A 73 -5.42 -14.02 -2.59
CA ASP A 73 -6.70 -13.83 -1.92
C ASP A 73 -6.73 -12.55 -1.08
N SER A 74 -5.64 -12.25 -0.38
CA SER A 74 -5.50 -10.99 0.36
C SER A 74 -5.56 -9.78 -0.56
N LEU A 75 -4.86 -9.83 -1.71
CA LEU A 75 -4.91 -8.77 -2.72
C LEU A 75 -6.32 -8.57 -3.27
N ARG A 76 -7.00 -9.65 -3.67
CA ARG A 76 -8.40 -9.61 -4.13
C ARG A 76 -9.33 -9.04 -3.08
N HIS A 77 -9.18 -9.48 -1.83
CA HIS A 77 -10.00 -9.00 -0.73
C HIS A 77 -9.86 -7.48 -0.54
N LEU A 78 -8.63 -6.98 -0.50
CA LEU A 78 -8.35 -5.55 -0.34
C LEU A 78 -8.81 -4.74 -1.57
N ALA A 79 -8.62 -5.25 -2.78
CA ALA A 79 -9.09 -4.61 -4.01
C ALA A 79 -10.62 -4.51 -4.05
N ARG A 80 -11.33 -5.59 -3.70
CA ARG A 80 -12.79 -5.59 -3.56
C ARG A 80 -13.26 -4.63 -2.47
N ALA A 81 -12.55 -4.56 -1.33
CA ALA A 81 -12.85 -3.60 -0.27
C ALA A 81 -12.68 -2.14 -0.73
N PHE A 82 -11.63 -1.85 -1.52
CA PHE A 82 -11.41 -0.53 -2.13
C PHE A 82 -12.55 -0.14 -3.08
N LEU A 83 -12.98 -1.08 -3.93
CA LEU A 83 -14.09 -0.88 -4.88
C LEU A 83 -15.47 -0.84 -4.21
N GLY A 84 -15.66 -1.53 -3.09
CA GLY A 84 -16.92 -1.65 -2.37
C GLY A 84 -17.31 -0.43 -1.54
N GLY A 85 -16.44 0.58 -1.43
CA GLY A 85 -16.76 1.83 -0.76
C GLY A 85 -17.70 2.68 -1.60
N GLU A 86 -18.97 2.79 -1.19
CA GLU A 86 -20.04 3.65 -1.74
C GLU A 86 -20.17 3.65 -3.28
N ARG A 87 -21.26 3.06 -3.78
CA ARG A 87 -21.60 2.96 -5.22
C ARG A 87 -21.68 4.30 -5.98
N ASP A 88 -21.69 5.43 -5.26
CA ASP A 88 -21.70 6.80 -5.81
C ASP A 88 -20.36 7.53 -5.65
N LYS A 89 -19.28 6.85 -5.24
CA LYS A 89 -17.94 7.47 -5.24
C LYS A 89 -17.52 7.77 -6.68
N GLN A 90 -17.45 9.06 -7.01
CA GLN A 90 -16.52 9.51 -8.02
C GLN A 90 -15.12 9.21 -7.51
N PHE A 91 -14.52 8.14 -8.03
CA PHE A 91 -13.10 7.90 -7.83
C PHE A 91 -12.36 9.07 -8.46
N THR A 92 -11.63 9.81 -7.64
CA THR A 92 -10.80 10.92 -8.13
C THR A 92 -9.66 10.38 -9.02
N ARG A 93 -9.34 9.08 -8.91
CA ARG A 93 -8.21 8.41 -9.56
C ARG A 93 -8.65 7.17 -10.34
N GLU A 94 -8.98 7.33 -11.62
CA GLU A 94 -9.38 6.21 -12.50
C GLU A 94 -8.30 5.12 -12.58
N ASP A 95 -7.01 5.49 -12.54
CA ASP A 95 -5.90 4.52 -12.56
C ASP A 95 -5.91 3.56 -11.37
N ALA A 96 -6.27 4.06 -10.18
CA ALA A 96 -6.37 3.24 -8.97
C ALA A 96 -7.55 2.27 -9.06
N ARG A 97 -8.68 2.76 -9.57
CA ARG A 97 -9.89 1.96 -9.82
C ARG A 97 -9.62 0.87 -10.84
N SER A 98 -9.02 1.19 -12.00
CA SER A 98 -8.67 0.22 -13.03
C SER A 98 -7.74 -0.86 -12.47
N PHE A 99 -6.72 -0.47 -11.71
CA PHE A 99 -5.82 -1.44 -11.08
C PHE A 99 -6.55 -2.37 -10.11
N CYS A 100 -7.44 -1.84 -9.26
CA CYS A 100 -8.23 -2.67 -8.35
C CYS A 100 -9.19 -3.61 -9.08
N LEU A 101 -9.78 -3.18 -10.21
CA LEU A 101 -10.59 -4.04 -11.07
C LEU A 101 -9.77 -5.19 -11.65
N ASP A 102 -8.56 -4.90 -12.15
CA ASP A 102 -7.64 -5.93 -12.64
C ASP A 102 -7.21 -6.89 -11.52
N CYS A 103 -7.02 -6.38 -10.29
CA CYS A 103 -6.73 -7.21 -9.11
C CYS A 103 -7.87 -8.13 -8.69
N CYS A 104 -9.09 -7.90 -9.17
CA CYS A 104 -10.26 -8.74 -8.88
C CYS A 104 -10.45 -9.89 -9.87
N ASP A 105 -9.53 -10.08 -10.83
CA ASP A 105 -9.57 -11.22 -11.75
C ASP A 105 -9.53 -12.55 -10.97
N GLU A 106 -10.47 -13.44 -11.27
CA GLU A 106 -10.59 -14.77 -10.65
C GLU A 106 -9.48 -15.71 -11.12
N SER A 107 -8.81 -15.43 -12.24
CA SER A 107 -7.67 -16.20 -12.72
C SER A 107 -6.38 -15.74 -12.05
N ASP A 108 -5.79 -16.60 -11.22
CA ASP A 108 -4.46 -16.37 -10.62
C ASP A 108 -3.40 -16.09 -11.68
N VAL A 109 -3.45 -16.81 -12.80
CA VAL A 109 -2.50 -16.64 -13.91
C VAL A 109 -2.64 -15.25 -14.52
N SER A 110 -3.86 -14.79 -14.82
CA SER A 110 -4.08 -13.45 -15.36
C SER A 110 -3.65 -12.36 -14.38
N LEU A 111 -3.99 -12.51 -13.10
CA LEU A 111 -3.61 -11.58 -12.04
C LEU A 111 -2.09 -11.46 -11.91
N ILE A 112 -1.38 -12.60 -11.81
CA ILE A 112 0.09 -12.60 -11.72
C ILE A 112 0.71 -11.98 -12.98
N ARG A 113 0.20 -12.30 -14.17
CA ARG A 113 0.71 -11.71 -15.42
C ARG A 113 0.56 -10.20 -15.42
N MET A 114 -0.61 -9.69 -15.03
CA MET A 114 -0.86 -8.25 -14.92
C MET A 114 0.14 -7.59 -13.97
N LEU A 115 0.35 -8.17 -12.78
CA LEU A 115 1.29 -7.64 -11.78
C LEU A 115 2.74 -7.62 -12.32
N VAL A 116 3.20 -8.72 -12.92
CA VAL A 116 4.56 -8.81 -13.47
C VAL A 116 4.76 -7.85 -14.64
N MET A 117 3.76 -7.69 -15.51
CA MET A 117 3.81 -6.72 -16.61
C MET A 117 3.88 -5.28 -16.11
N ARG A 118 3.19 -4.97 -15.01
CA ARG A 118 3.18 -3.63 -14.41
C ARG A 118 4.48 -3.29 -13.68
N ASP A 119 5.13 -4.27 -13.04
CA ASP A 119 6.46 -4.10 -12.44
C ASP A 119 7.56 -3.94 -13.51
N GLY A 120 7.66 -4.93 -14.42
CA GLY A 120 8.58 -4.92 -15.56
C GLY A 120 10.08 -4.82 -15.23
N ARG A 121 10.47 -4.92 -13.95
CA ARG A 121 11.85 -4.63 -13.50
C ARG A 121 12.53 -5.85 -12.89
N VAL A 122 11.96 -6.36 -11.81
CA VAL A 122 12.53 -7.48 -11.04
C VAL A 122 12.09 -8.81 -11.63
N LEU A 123 10.85 -8.88 -12.10
CA LEU A 123 10.28 -10.06 -12.75
C LEU A 123 9.87 -9.73 -14.19
N ARG A 124 9.94 -10.71 -15.08
CA ARG A 124 9.47 -10.59 -16.47
C ARG A 124 8.69 -11.83 -16.89
N LEU A 125 7.82 -11.66 -17.88
CA LEU A 125 7.14 -12.77 -18.53
C LEU A 125 7.95 -13.27 -19.73
N SER A 126 8.05 -14.60 -19.85
CA SER A 126 8.53 -15.29 -21.05
C SER A 126 7.49 -16.33 -21.45
N GLY A 127 6.62 -15.99 -22.40
CA GLY A 127 5.46 -16.81 -22.73
C GLY A 127 4.48 -16.89 -21.55
N ASN A 128 4.35 -18.08 -20.95
CA ASN A 128 3.51 -18.33 -19.76
C ASN A 128 4.32 -18.52 -18.46
N ASP A 129 5.61 -18.25 -18.52
CA ASP A 129 6.52 -18.42 -17.40
C ASP A 129 6.99 -17.08 -16.86
N VAL A 130 7.22 -17.01 -15.54
CA VAL A 130 7.90 -15.88 -14.89
C VAL A 130 9.39 -16.18 -14.85
N VAL A 131 10.20 -15.22 -15.29
CA VAL A 131 11.66 -15.29 -15.37
C VAL A 131 12.31 -14.05 -14.75
N PRO A 132 13.62 -14.12 -14.39
CA PRO A 132 14.34 -12.98 -13.84
C PRO A 132 14.33 -11.74 -14.74
N GLY A 133 14.04 -10.60 -14.11
CA GLY A 133 14.20 -9.27 -14.65
C GLY A 133 15.64 -8.81 -14.72
N HIS A 134 15.85 -7.56 -15.13
CA HIS A 134 17.19 -6.96 -15.17
C HIS A 134 17.67 -6.54 -13.77
N ALA A 135 16.74 -6.31 -12.85
CA ALA A 135 17.02 -5.94 -11.45
C ALA A 135 16.96 -7.14 -10.49
N PHE A 136 16.79 -8.36 -11.01
CA PHE A 136 16.70 -9.56 -10.17
C PHE A 136 18.04 -9.89 -9.53
N VAL A 137 18.07 -10.04 -8.20
CA VAL A 137 19.28 -10.44 -7.45
C VAL A 137 19.05 -11.83 -6.85
N GLN A 138 19.79 -12.81 -7.34
CA GLN A 138 19.71 -14.18 -6.84
C GLN A 138 20.22 -14.25 -5.40
N GLY A 139 19.38 -14.73 -4.48
CA GLY A 139 19.75 -14.92 -3.07
C GLY A 139 19.56 -13.68 -2.17
N ALA A 140 19.01 -12.57 -2.67
CA ALA A 140 18.71 -11.41 -1.82
C ALA A 140 17.73 -11.75 -0.67
N ASN A 141 16.82 -12.69 -0.90
CA ASN A 141 15.88 -13.18 0.12
C ASN A 141 16.43 -14.30 1.03
N SER A 142 17.70 -14.72 0.85
CA SER A 142 18.36 -15.70 1.73
C SER A 142 19.10 -15.04 2.91
N MET A 143 19.17 -13.71 2.95
CA MET A 143 19.73 -12.91 4.04
C MET A 143 18.63 -12.11 4.77
N ALA A 144 17.46 -12.71 4.95
CA ALA A 144 16.45 -12.21 5.89
C ALA A 144 16.60 -12.88 7.28
N ASP A 145 17.84 -13.15 7.68
CA ASP A 145 18.21 -13.34 9.09
C ASP A 145 19.11 -12.17 9.48
N GLY A 146 18.54 -11.23 10.25
CA GLY A 146 19.26 -10.18 10.96
C GLY A 146 19.81 -9.03 10.11
N THR A 147 19.14 -7.88 10.20
CA THR A 147 19.69 -6.54 9.95
C THR A 147 19.96 -6.18 8.49
N GLU A 148 18.91 -5.75 7.78
CA GLU A 148 18.99 -4.59 6.89
C GLU A 148 17.57 -4.14 6.50
N GLY A 149 17.06 -3.13 7.23
CA GLY A 149 15.98 -2.28 6.73
C GLY A 149 14.58 -2.88 6.70
N ASP A 150 14.22 -3.74 7.65
CA ASP A 150 12.84 -3.78 8.14
C ASP A 150 12.53 -2.43 8.80
N ARG A 151 12.28 -1.42 7.95
CA ARG A 151 11.31 -0.39 8.32
C ARG A 151 9.96 -1.05 8.13
N SER A 152 9.67 -2.03 8.97
CA SER A 152 8.30 -2.30 9.35
C SER A 152 7.68 -0.93 9.61
N ASN A 153 6.54 -0.73 8.97
CA ASN A 153 5.72 0.48 8.98
C ASN A 153 5.26 0.89 10.41
N ASP A 154 5.83 0.26 11.44
CA ASP A 154 5.52 0.39 12.85
C ASP A 154 6.48 1.34 13.59
N GLU A 155 7.68 1.63 13.09
CA GLU A 155 8.66 2.49 13.80
C GLU A 155 8.65 3.98 13.39
N ALA A 156 7.68 4.42 12.57
CA ALA A 156 7.45 5.85 12.32
C ALA A 156 6.27 6.43 13.12
N GLN A 157 5.79 5.77 14.17
CA GLN A 157 4.90 6.36 15.17
C GLN A 157 5.70 7.09 16.26
N ARG A 158 6.46 8.12 15.88
CA ARG A 158 7.00 9.07 16.85
C ARG A 158 6.70 10.51 16.43
N ALA A 159 5.54 10.99 16.86
CA ALA A 159 5.44 12.03 17.88
C ALA A 159 4.00 12.02 18.47
N ASP A 160 3.88 12.16 19.78
CA ASP A 160 2.66 12.55 20.51
C ASP A 160 1.51 11.55 20.72
N GLY A 161 1.76 10.24 20.85
CA GLY A 161 0.75 9.30 21.38
C GLY A 161 -0.53 9.14 20.55
N VAL A 162 -0.58 9.71 19.34
CA VAL A 162 -1.70 9.62 18.39
C VAL A 162 -1.64 8.28 17.66
N LYS A 163 -2.72 7.50 17.77
CA LYS A 163 -2.90 6.27 16.98
C LYS A 163 -3.59 6.61 15.66
N TRP A 164 -2.82 6.58 14.58
CA TRP A 164 -3.33 6.75 13.22
C TRP A 164 -4.14 5.52 12.76
N PRO A 165 -5.14 5.71 11.89
CA PRO A 165 -5.91 4.60 11.36
C PRO A 165 -5.06 3.75 10.39
N ALA A 166 -5.47 2.50 10.19
CA ALA A 166 -4.77 1.57 9.31
C ALA A 166 -4.63 2.13 7.88
N GLY A 167 -3.45 1.92 7.27
CA GLY A 167 -3.11 2.41 5.93
C GLY A 167 -2.75 3.90 5.86
N ALA A 168 -2.84 4.65 6.97
CA ALA A 168 -2.38 6.03 7.00
C ALA A 168 -0.89 6.11 6.66
N SER A 169 -0.52 7.03 5.76
CA SER A 169 0.89 7.28 5.46
C SER A 169 1.59 7.89 6.67
N TYR A 170 2.84 7.50 6.92
CA TYR A 170 3.74 8.16 7.88
C TYR A 170 3.81 9.69 7.71
N ARG A 171 3.53 10.19 6.50
CA ARG A 171 3.49 11.62 6.19
C ARG A 171 2.39 12.35 6.95
N LEU A 172 1.28 11.69 7.28
CA LEU A 172 0.22 12.28 8.13
C LEU A 172 0.72 12.48 9.56
N GLY A 173 1.49 11.53 10.08
CA GLY A 173 2.21 11.68 11.35
C GLY A 173 3.16 12.87 11.30
N ASN A 174 4.04 12.92 10.29
CA ASN A 174 5.00 14.02 10.13
C ASN A 174 4.32 15.39 9.96
N LEU A 175 3.19 15.46 9.24
CA LEU A 175 2.42 16.70 9.06
C LEU A 175 1.76 17.15 10.37
N TYR A 176 1.26 16.21 11.17
CA TYR A 176 0.71 16.50 12.50
C TYR A 176 1.80 17.01 13.45
N SER A 177 2.97 16.36 13.49
CA SER A 177 4.12 16.83 14.27
C SER A 177 4.52 18.23 13.84
N LEU A 178 4.62 18.48 12.53
CA LEU A 178 4.93 19.80 12.00
C LEU A 178 3.87 20.85 12.39
N TRP A 179 2.59 20.51 12.33
CA TRP A 179 1.50 21.41 12.73
C TRP A 179 1.56 21.75 14.23
N HIS A 180 1.89 20.76 15.06
CA HIS A 180 2.09 20.93 16.50
C HIS A 180 3.33 21.78 16.81
N ASP A 181 4.45 21.52 16.14
CA ASP A 181 5.70 22.29 16.23
C ASP A 181 5.50 23.75 15.80
N LEU A 182 4.64 23.99 14.82
CA LEU A 182 4.21 25.34 14.38
C LEU A 182 3.20 25.99 15.34
N GLY A 183 2.94 25.39 16.51
CA GLY A 183 2.10 25.93 17.58
C GLY A 183 0.60 26.02 17.24
N GLY A 184 0.13 25.29 16.22
CA GLY A 184 -1.27 25.32 15.78
C GLY A 184 -1.74 26.66 15.21
N ASN A 185 -0.83 27.61 14.93
CA ASN A 185 -1.16 28.97 14.51
C ASN A 185 -0.65 29.27 13.09
N VAL A 186 -1.21 28.59 12.08
CA VAL A 186 -1.08 29.02 10.69
C VAL A 186 -2.25 29.95 10.37
N GLY A 187 -2.20 31.17 10.91
CA GLY A 187 -3.30 32.11 10.80
C GLY A 187 -3.12 33.43 11.54
N MET A 188 -1.99 34.12 11.37
CA MET A 188 -1.96 35.58 11.51
C MET A 188 -0.75 36.18 10.76
N PHE A 189 -0.84 36.25 9.43
CA PHE A 189 -0.17 37.33 8.72
C PHE A 189 -1.19 38.46 8.61
N ASP A 190 -1.01 39.49 9.43
CA ASP A 190 -1.73 40.76 9.32
C ASP A 190 -1.51 41.34 7.92
N TYR A 191 -2.57 41.47 7.13
CA TYR A 191 -2.62 42.48 6.09
C TYR A 191 -3.03 43.80 6.74
N ALA A 192 -2.04 44.54 7.21
CA ALA A 192 -2.19 45.95 7.55
C ALA A 192 -1.69 46.80 6.37
N SER A 193 -2.62 47.38 5.61
CA SER A 193 -2.55 48.73 5.02
C SER A 193 -3.93 49.12 4.49
#